data_AF-A0A1Q3W545-F1
#
_entry.id   AF-A0A1Q3W545-F1
#
_cell.length_a   1.000
_cell.length_b   1.000
_cell.length_c   1.000
_cell.angle_alpha   90.00
_cell.angle_beta   90.00
_cell.angle_gamma   90.00
#
_symmetry.space_group_name_H-M   'P 1'
#
loop_
_entity.id
_entity.type
_entity.pdbx_description
1 polymer ?
#
loop_
_entity_poly.entity_id
_entity_poly.type
_entity_poly.pdbx_seq_one_letter_code
_entity_poly.pdbx_strand_id
1 'polypeptide(L)'
;MQKVHDLLPTAKSALHLHILTDQPLSTCQKVLAGIRRENLDLVIALLRSEHGREVLFTLMGDAEPDWFVRYRKQLDVNAARRTYDEALRQIDAMHREIVR
;
A
#
# COMPACT_ATOMS: atom_id res chain seq x y z
N MET A 1 13.69 3.35 -6.14
CA MET A 1 13.01 2.08 -5.81
C MET A 1 12.16 1.64 -7.00
N GLN A 2 12.52 0.55 -7.70
CA GLN A 2 11.74 0.02 -8.84
C GLN A 2 10.25 -0.15 -8.50
N LYS A 3 9.95 -0.51 -7.24
CA LYS A 3 8.61 -0.77 -6.73
C LYS A 3 7.70 0.45 -6.60
N VAL A 4 8.21 1.69 -6.45
CA VAL A 4 7.34 2.89 -6.42
C VAL A 4 6.72 3.15 -7.79
N HIS A 5 7.42 2.78 -8.87
CA HIS A 5 6.87 2.83 -10.22
C HIS A 5 5.68 1.88 -10.38
N ASP A 6 5.73 0.71 -9.73
CA ASP A 6 4.66 -0.30 -9.79
C ASP A 6 3.42 0.09 -8.96
N LEU A 7 3.56 1.04 -8.02
CA LEU A 7 2.46 1.55 -7.21
C LEU A 7 1.68 2.67 -7.89
N LEU A 8 2.24 3.29 -8.94
CA LEU A 8 1.62 4.39 -9.65
C LEU A 8 0.89 3.87 -10.90
N PRO A 9 -0.21 4.52 -11.32
CA PRO A 9 -0.84 4.22 -12.60
C PRO A 9 0.17 4.31 -13.75
N THR A 10 0.07 3.37 -14.69
CA THR A 10 0.97 3.28 -15.87
C THR A 10 0.86 4.50 -16.77
N ALA A 11 -0.32 5.12 -16.84
CA ALA A 11 -0.51 6.38 -17.53
C ALA A 11 -0.25 7.56 -16.58
N LYS A 12 0.57 8.52 -17.02
CA LYS A 12 0.83 9.79 -16.30
C LYS A 12 1.38 9.60 -14.88
N SER A 13 2.19 8.57 -14.63
CA SER A 13 2.77 8.25 -13.31
C SER A 13 3.47 9.45 -12.65
N ALA A 14 4.18 10.27 -13.44
CA ALA A 14 4.83 11.47 -12.94
C ALA A 14 3.85 12.54 -12.42
N LEU A 15 2.68 12.67 -13.07
CA LEU A 15 1.64 13.59 -12.64
C LEU A 15 0.96 13.10 -11.37
N HIS A 16 0.68 11.80 -11.28
CA HIS A 16 0.17 11.20 -10.05
C HIS A 16 1.14 11.38 -8.90
N LEU A 17 2.43 11.14 -9.12
CA LEU A 17 3.47 11.34 -8.11
C LEU A 17 3.56 12.82 -7.68
N HIS A 18 3.44 13.75 -8.63
CA HIS A 18 3.38 15.19 -8.34
C HIS A 18 2.20 15.52 -7.43
N ILE A 19 1.00 15.05 -7.75
CA ILE A 19 -0.21 15.30 -6.94
C ILE A 19 -0.09 14.67 -5.55
N LEU A 20 0.39 13.42 -5.48
CA LEU A 20 0.51 12.68 -4.22
C LEU A 20 1.54 13.28 -3.27
N THR A 21 2.60 13.89 -3.80
CA THR A 21 3.78 14.30 -3.00
C THR A 21 3.98 15.80 -2.92
N ASP A 22 3.20 16.58 -3.67
CA ASP A 22 3.37 18.02 -3.86
C ASP A 22 4.79 18.43 -4.32
N GLN A 23 5.56 17.47 -4.84
CA GLN A 23 6.91 17.72 -5.37
C GLN A 23 6.82 18.23 -6.81
N PRO A 24 7.74 19.11 -7.26
CA PRO A 24 7.71 19.61 -8.63
C PRO A 24 7.67 18.50 -9.68
N LEU A 25 6.82 18.63 -10.70
CA LEU A 25 6.65 17.60 -11.74
C LEU A 25 7.97 17.17 -12.38
N SER A 26 8.89 18.12 -12.63
CA SER A 26 10.22 17.82 -13.16
C SER A 26 11.04 16.91 -12.23
N THR A 27 10.91 17.08 -10.91
CA THR A 27 11.54 16.20 -9.92
C THR A 27 10.93 14.80 -10.00
N CYS A 28 9.61 14.68 -10.05
CA CYS A 28 8.91 13.39 -10.17
C CYS A 28 9.31 12.64 -11.45
N GLN A 29 9.38 13.35 -12.59
CA GLN A 29 9.84 12.78 -13.87
C GLN A 29 11.28 12.24 -13.77
N LYS A 30 12.20 13.02 -13.19
CA LYS A 30 13.60 12.62 -13.01
C LYS A 30 13.76 11.45 -12.04
N VAL A 31 12.93 11.38 -11.00
CA VAL A 31 12.90 10.25 -10.07
C VAL A 31 12.43 8.98 -10.76
N LEU A 32 11.33 9.04 -11.50
CA LEU A 32 10.80 7.89 -12.24
C LEU A 32 11.73 7.42 -13.37
N ALA A 33 12.48 8.34 -13.98
CA ALA A 33 13.50 8.02 -14.97
C ALA A 33 14.82 7.49 -14.36
N GLY A 34 14.93 7.39 -13.03
CA GLY A 34 16.15 6.97 -12.34
C GLY A 34 17.30 7.97 -12.39
N ILE A 35 17.07 9.17 -12.93
CA ILE A 35 18.06 10.26 -13.03
C ILE A 35 18.32 10.88 -11.64
N ARG A 36 17.30 10.94 -10.80
CA ARG A 36 17.38 11.48 -9.44
C ARG A 36 16.94 10.42 -8.43
N ARG A 37 17.64 10.35 -7.30
CA ARG A 37 17.20 9.55 -6.15
C ARG A 37 16.03 10.23 -5.43
N GLU A 38 15.18 9.42 -4.82
CA GLU A 38 14.14 9.89 -3.92
C GLU A 38 14.75 10.68 -2.76
N ASN A 39 14.18 11.83 -2.42
CA ASN A 39 14.53 12.57 -1.21
C ASN A 39 13.59 12.18 -0.06
N LEU A 40 13.97 12.58 1.15
CA LEU A 40 13.19 12.27 2.36
C LEU A 40 11.76 12.83 2.29
N ASP A 41 11.58 14.04 1.74
CA ASP A 41 10.26 14.66 1.62
C ASP A 41 9.31 13.85 0.75
N LEU A 42 9.79 13.36 -0.39
CA LEU A 42 9.03 12.49 -1.29
C LEU A 42 8.65 11.18 -0.59
N VAL A 43 9.59 10.58 0.16
CA VAL A 43 9.32 9.35 0.92
C VAL A 43 8.30 9.58 2.03
N ILE A 44 8.39 10.68 2.78
CA ILE A 44 7.43 11.04 3.83
C ILE A 44 6.04 11.25 3.24
N ALA A 45 5.95 11.96 2.12
CA ALA A 45 4.66 12.19 1.47
C ALA A 45 4.04 10.88 0.97
N LEU A 46 4.84 9.98 0.39
CA LEU A 46 4.39 8.64 0.00
C LEU A 46 3.95 7.78 1.19
N LEU A 47 4.64 7.86 2.34
CA LEU A 47 4.26 7.15 3.57
C LEU A 47 2.92 7.63 4.14
N ARG A 48 2.51 8.87 3.83
CA ARG A 48 1.25 9.48 4.29
C ARG A 48 0.08 9.29 3.32
N SER A 49 0.35 8.79 2.11
CA SER A 49 -0.69 8.56 1.11
C SER A 49 -1.36 7.20 1.28
N GLU A 50 -2.33 6.90 0.41
CA GLU A 50 -2.97 5.59 0.32
C GLU A 50 -1.97 4.44 0.09
N HIS A 51 -0.80 4.73 -0.51
CA HIS A 51 0.28 3.76 -0.76
C HIS A 51 1.24 3.60 0.42
N GLY A 52 1.01 4.30 1.54
CA GLY A 52 1.96 4.36 2.64
C GLY A 52 2.35 2.99 3.21
N ARG A 53 1.42 2.04 3.19
CA ARG A 53 1.70 0.65 3.60
C ARG A 53 2.67 -0.04 2.64
N GLU A 54 2.44 0.00 1.33
CA GLU A 54 3.34 -0.65 0.37
C GLU A 54 4.73 0.00 0.39
N VAL A 55 4.78 1.33 0.54
CA VAL A 55 6.02 2.08 0.67
C VAL A 55 6.77 1.65 1.93
N LEU A 56 6.09 1.56 3.08
CA LEU A 56 6.69 1.08 4.32
C LEU A 56 7.26 -0.33 4.16
N PHE A 57 6.48 -1.27 3.61
CA PHE A 57 6.94 -2.65 3.39
C PHE A 57 8.14 -2.71 2.46
N THR A 58 8.17 -1.85 1.44
CA THR A 58 9.28 -1.77 0.50
C THR A 58 10.55 -1.24 1.18
N LEU A 59 10.42 -0.19 2.02
CA LEU A 59 11.54 0.39 2.75
C LEU A 59 12.10 -0.58 3.80
N MET A 60 11.24 -1.36 4.45
CA MET A 60 11.65 -2.37 5.41
C MET A 60 12.41 -3.52 4.73
N GLY A 61 12.05 -3.89 3.50
CA GLY A 61 12.70 -4.98 2.79
C GLY A 61 12.66 -6.28 3.61
N ASP A 62 13.83 -6.86 3.86
CA ASP A 62 14.00 -8.06 4.67
C ASP A 62 14.20 -7.77 6.18
N ALA A 63 14.09 -6.51 6.60
CA ALA A 63 14.23 -6.14 8.00
C ALA A 63 13.02 -6.63 8.82
N GLU A 64 13.31 -7.31 9.93
CA GLU A 64 12.31 -7.87 10.83
C GLU A 64 12.39 -7.28 12.26
N PRO A 65 12.29 -5.95 12.46
CA PRO A 65 12.20 -5.42 13.80
C PRO A 65 10.88 -5.84 14.45
N ASP A 66 10.91 -6.14 15.74
CA ASP A 66 9.78 -6.70 16.50
C ASP A 66 8.45 -5.97 16.28
N TRP A 67 8.47 -4.64 16.27
CA TRP A 67 7.26 -3.83 16.07
C TRP A 67 6.65 -4.08 14.68
N PHE A 68 7.47 -4.23 13.64
CA PHE A 68 7.02 -4.44 12.27
C PHE A 68 6.50 -5.86 12.06
N VAL A 69 7.17 -6.85 12.67
CA VAL A 69 6.69 -8.24 12.68
C VAL A 69 5.32 -8.33 13.37
N ARG A 70 5.15 -7.67 14.52
CA ARG A 70 3.85 -7.62 15.22
C ARG A 70 2.79 -6.92 14.39
N TYR A 71 3.15 -5.79 13.76
CA TYR A 71 2.24 -5.05 12.88
C TYR A 71 1.78 -5.91 11.69
N ARG A 72 2.69 -6.60 11.00
CA ARG A 72 2.35 -7.55 9.92
C ARG A 72 1.37 -8.63 10.40
N LYS A 73 1.68 -9.29 11.51
CA LYS A 73 0.78 -10.31 12.10
C LYS A 73 -0.60 -9.75 12.43
N GLN A 74 -0.68 -8.53 12.94
CA GLN A 74 -1.96 -7.90 13.25
C GLN A 74 -2.79 -7.63 11.98
N LEU A 75 -2.14 -7.24 10.88
CA LEU A 75 -2.82 -7.07 9.58
C LEU A 75 -3.35 -8.40 9.05
N ASP A 76 -2.59 -9.48 9.17
CA ASP A 76 -3.00 -10.81 8.74
C ASP A 76 -4.19 -11.31 9.56
N VAL A 77 -4.17 -11.11 10.88
CA VAL A 77 -5.31 -11.43 11.78
C VAL A 77 -6.54 -10.62 11.40
N ASN A 78 -6.40 -9.32 11.15
CA ASN A 78 -7.51 -8.46 10.75
C ASN A 78 -8.11 -8.90 9.40
N ALA A 79 -7.28 -9.31 8.45
CA ALA A 79 -7.73 -9.82 7.15
C ALA A 79 -8.50 -11.15 7.33
N ALA A 80 -7.92 -12.10 8.07
CA ALA A 80 -8.56 -13.38 8.36
C ALA A 80 -9.91 -13.20 9.07
N ARG A 81 -10.00 -12.26 10.01
CA ARG A 81 -11.25 -11.94 10.71
C ARG A 81 -12.33 -11.42 9.77
N ARG A 82 -12.00 -10.54 8.83
CA ARG A 82 -12.98 -10.04 7.84
C ARG A 82 -13.52 -11.18 6.97
N THR A 83 -12.63 -12.06 6.49
CA THR A 83 -13.02 -13.23 5.70
C THR A 83 -13.92 -14.17 6.49
N TYR A 84 -13.61 -14.38 7.77
CA TYR A 84 -14.44 -15.17 8.67
C TYR A 84 -15.84 -14.56 8.83
N ASP A 85 -15.93 -13.25 9.08
CA ASP A 85 -17.21 -12.55 9.23
C ASP A 85 -18.05 -12.59 7.94
N GLU A 86 -17.42 -12.50 6.77
CA GLU A 86 -18.10 -12.64 5.47
C GLU A 86 -18.62 -14.06 5.24
N ALA A 87 -17.81 -15.08 5.53
CA ALA A 87 -18.21 -16.48 5.42
C ALA A 87 -19.38 -16.81 6.35
N LEU A 88 -19.37 -16.29 7.58
CA LEU A 88 -20.46 -16.48 8.52
C LEU A 88 -21.78 -15.90 7.99
N ARG A 89 -21.74 -14.69 7.40
CA ARG A 89 -22.94 -14.09 6.77
C ARG A 89 -23.47 -14.93 5.61
N GLN A 90 -22.59 -15.54 4.82
CA GLN A 90 -22.99 -16.44 3.73
C GLN A 90 -23.66 -17.71 4.27
N ILE A 91 -23.09 -18.31 5.32
CA ILE A 91 -23.66 -19.49 5.98
C ILE A 91 -25.06 -19.18 6.53
N ASP A 92 -25.24 -18.03 7.17
CA ASP A 92 -26.54 -17.59 7.71
C ASP A 92 -27.58 -17.31 6.62
N ALA A 93 -27.14 -16.82 5.45
CA ALA A 93 -28.01 -16.62 4.30
C ALA A 93 -28.48 -17.98 3.73
N MET A 94 -27.54 -18.92 3.55
CA MET A 94 -27.86 -20.27 3.07
C MET A 94 -28.78 -21.03 4.02
N HIS A 95 -28.58 -20.94 5.34
CA HIS A 95 -29.47 -21.56 6.32
C HIS A 95 -30.90 -21.01 6.23
N ARG A 96 -31.06 -19.71 6.00
CA ARG A 96 -32.38 -19.09 5.81
C ARG A 96 -33.08 -19.56 4.53
N GLU A 97 -32.32 -19.89 3.50
CA GLU A 97 -32.87 -20.48 2.26
C GLU A 97 -33.29 -21.94 2.44
N ILE A 98 -32.56 -22.72 3.25
CA ILE A 98 -32.87 -24.14 3.52
C ILE A 98 -34.11 -24.30 4.41
N VAL A 99 -34.32 -23.40 5.36
CA VAL A 99 -35.43 -23.46 6.33
C VAL A 99 -36.74 -22.89 5.75
N ARG A 100 -36.72 -22.36 4.52
CA ARG A 100 -37.87 -21.79 3.83
C ARG A 100 -38.54 -22.80 2.90
#